data_AF-A0A5E4IRK3-F1
#
_entry.id   AF-A0A5E4IRK3-F1
#
_cell.length_a   1.000
_cell.length_b   1.000
_cell.length_c   1.000
_cell.angle_alpha   90.00
_cell.angle_beta   90.00
_cell.angle_gamma   90.00
#
_symmetry.space_group_name_H-M   'P 1'
#
loop_
_entity.id
_entity.type
_entity.pdbx_description
1 polymer ?
#
loop_
_entity_poly.entity_id
_entity_poly.type
_entity_poly.pdbx_seq_one_letter_code
_entity_poly.pdbx_strand_id
1 'polypeptide(L)'
;MAVTGGRNPKALPSPPRERCSIWARETFRKALETRKLSDRHAAEKLKDQLIKLGIIDKRIDGFAIMGLPQTQEGRGGGINYTDVFHEVVTSTGDSNPIDYLYKLTEYFISKENDDDKLGGFLARGLRTFPSLARDRDFGIVFETMINETGAFRDYELVVDPIEDAAKHTDVLFRVNGKDYRIWLFQYSPRGLPHDIERLTGERGKLPAGIHVLCPLKTEIEQQYSHTKDRITSMNVRIGALNAKLKEIKKGTKKAAELAEKLKRYSAELDKLSDDEKRLRPLFDDEMFVKEGWFFYSEKKIEAVLELIKNISHNKATPDSYEWIYSVLIAPKRYLAKISAFEVKR
;
A
#
# COMPACT_ATOMS: atom_id res chain seq x y z
N MET A 1 16.94 -35.04 28.25
CA MET A 1 16.03 -35.26 27.09
C MET A 1 15.49 -33.91 26.67
N ALA A 2 16.02 -33.35 25.60
CA ALA A 2 15.56 -32.07 25.07
C ALA A 2 14.20 -32.28 24.40
N VAL A 3 13.17 -31.65 24.94
CA VAL A 3 11.85 -31.57 24.31
C VAL A 3 12.00 -30.60 23.13
N THR A 4 12.20 -31.14 21.93
CA THR A 4 12.03 -30.39 20.68
C THR A 4 10.55 -30.11 20.51
N GLY A 5 10.09 -29.03 21.13
CA GLY A 5 8.76 -28.47 20.90
C GLY A 5 8.69 -27.86 19.51
N GLY A 6 8.53 -28.70 18.48
CA GLY A 6 8.13 -28.25 17.16
C GLY A 6 6.77 -27.57 17.31
N ARG A 7 6.75 -26.24 17.25
CA ARG A 7 5.50 -25.50 17.05
C ARG A 7 4.91 -26.02 15.75
N ASN A 8 3.77 -26.70 15.84
CA ASN A 8 2.93 -26.97 14.68
C ASN A 8 2.71 -25.61 14.00
N PRO A 9 3.09 -25.41 12.73
CA PRO A 9 2.90 -24.12 12.07
C PRO A 9 1.39 -23.89 12.02
N LYS A 10 0.89 -22.92 12.81
CA LYS A 10 -0.46 -22.41 12.59
C LYS A 10 -0.49 -21.96 11.13
N ALA A 11 -1.47 -22.46 10.38
CA ALA A 11 -1.67 -22.00 9.01
C ALA A 11 -1.75 -20.47 9.03
N LEU A 12 -0.87 -19.83 8.26
CA LEU A 12 -0.88 -18.37 8.15
C LEU A 12 -2.21 -17.93 7.53
N PRO A 13 -2.80 -16.82 7.98
CA PRO A 13 -3.98 -16.28 7.33
C PRO A 13 -3.63 -15.83 5.92
N SER A 14 -4.60 -15.91 4.99
CA SER A 14 -4.42 -15.37 3.64
C SER A 14 -4.05 -13.89 3.69
N PRO A 15 -3.05 -13.45 2.89
CA PRO A 15 -2.66 -12.05 2.84
C PRO A 15 -3.77 -11.17 2.23
N PRO A 16 -3.91 -9.90 2.66
CA PRO A 16 -4.86 -8.93 2.11
C PRO A 16 -4.89 -8.88 0.57
N ARG A 17 -3.74 -9.01 -0.12
CA ARG A 17 -3.68 -9.03 -1.59
C ARG A 17 -4.55 -10.10 -2.26
N GLU A 18 -4.77 -11.24 -1.61
CA GLU A 18 -5.65 -12.31 -2.11
C GLU A 18 -7.13 -11.99 -1.91
N ARG A 19 -7.45 -11.12 -0.95
CA ARG A 19 -8.83 -10.75 -0.60
C ARG A 19 -9.35 -9.61 -1.47
N CYS A 20 -8.49 -8.83 -2.12
CA CYS A 20 -8.90 -7.67 -2.93
C CYS A 20 -9.99 -7.98 -3.98
N SER A 21 -9.86 -9.10 -4.72
CA SER A 21 -10.91 -9.49 -5.68
C SER A 21 -12.20 -9.97 -5.03
N ILE A 22 -12.15 -10.42 -3.77
CA ILE A 22 -13.37 -10.76 -3.02
C ILE A 22 -14.07 -9.46 -2.64
N TRP A 23 -13.33 -8.48 -2.11
CA TRP A 23 -13.88 -7.17 -1.75
C TRP A 23 -14.49 -6.47 -2.97
N ALA A 24 -13.78 -6.42 -4.09
CA ALA A 24 -14.22 -5.71 -5.30
C ALA A 24 -15.44 -6.33 -6.01
N ARG A 25 -15.87 -7.55 -5.64
CA ARG A 25 -17.10 -8.17 -6.18
C ARG A 25 -18.37 -7.50 -5.66
N GLU A 26 -18.28 -6.76 -4.57
CA GLU A 26 -19.43 -6.16 -3.91
C GLU A 26 -19.30 -4.64 -3.87
N THR A 27 -20.45 -3.98 -3.82
CA THR A 27 -20.52 -2.56 -3.47
C THR A 27 -20.50 -2.39 -1.96
N PHE A 28 -20.15 -1.19 -1.49
CA PHE A 28 -20.25 -0.85 -0.07
C PHE A 28 -21.66 -1.11 0.48
N ARG A 29 -22.71 -0.80 -0.31
CA ARG A 29 -24.11 -1.09 0.01
C ARG A 29 -24.35 -2.56 0.27
N LYS A 30 -24.03 -3.39 -0.73
CA LYS A 30 -24.29 -4.83 -0.66
C LYS A 30 -23.57 -5.45 0.53
N ALA A 31 -22.31 -5.07 0.74
CA ALA A 31 -21.51 -5.61 1.85
C ALA A 31 -22.04 -5.18 3.22
N LEU A 32 -22.60 -3.98 3.38
CA LEU A 32 -23.26 -3.57 4.62
C LEU A 32 -24.56 -4.34 4.87
N GLU A 33 -25.37 -4.52 3.84
CA GLU A 33 -26.69 -5.17 3.95
C GLU A 33 -26.60 -6.68 4.20
N THR A 34 -25.54 -7.33 3.73
CA THR A 34 -25.34 -8.79 3.90
C THR A 34 -24.61 -9.15 5.20
N ARG A 35 -23.94 -8.20 5.84
CA ARG A 35 -23.20 -8.44 7.09
C ARG A 35 -24.13 -8.46 8.30
N LYS A 36 -23.85 -9.38 9.22
CA LYS A 36 -24.50 -9.42 10.54
C LYS A 36 -23.79 -8.44 11.48
N LEU A 37 -24.18 -7.18 11.41
CA LEU A 37 -23.67 -6.11 12.28
C LEU A 37 -24.50 -6.04 13.56
N SER A 38 -23.85 -5.93 14.72
CA SER A 38 -24.50 -6.03 16.03
C SER A 38 -25.23 -4.76 16.45
N ASP A 39 -24.69 -3.59 16.13
CA ASP A 39 -25.26 -2.28 16.42
C ASP A 39 -25.92 -1.70 15.16
N ARG A 40 -27.25 -1.74 15.15
CA ARG A 40 -28.06 -1.20 14.05
C ARG A 40 -27.90 0.31 13.90
N HIS A 41 -27.71 1.04 14.99
CA HIS A 41 -27.55 2.49 14.94
C HIS A 41 -26.22 2.87 14.27
N ALA A 42 -25.14 2.20 14.64
CA ALA A 42 -23.84 2.36 13.99
C ALA A 42 -23.88 1.98 12.50
N ALA A 43 -24.56 0.87 12.16
CA ALA A 43 -24.70 0.44 10.78
C ALA A 43 -25.45 1.46 9.89
N GLU A 44 -26.57 2.02 10.38
CA GLU A 44 -27.32 3.05 9.65
C GLU A 44 -26.51 4.35 9.51
N LYS A 45 -25.83 4.80 10.58
CA LYS A 45 -24.94 5.97 10.48
C LYS A 45 -23.82 5.76 9.46
N LEU A 46 -23.17 4.60 9.46
CA LEU A 46 -22.15 4.29 8.46
C LEU A 46 -22.73 4.36 7.03
N LYS A 47 -23.89 3.74 6.81
CA LYS A 47 -24.60 3.77 5.52
C LYS A 47 -24.86 5.21 5.05
N ASP A 48 -25.40 6.05 5.93
CA ASP A 48 -25.68 7.47 5.62
C ASP A 48 -24.41 8.24 5.23
N GLN A 49 -23.30 7.99 5.94
CA GLN A 49 -22.04 8.65 5.64
C GLN A 49 -21.42 8.15 4.32
N LEU A 50 -21.54 6.87 3.99
CA LEU A 50 -21.10 6.35 2.69
C LEU A 50 -21.94 6.90 1.53
N ILE A 51 -23.23 7.17 1.76
CA ILE A 51 -24.09 7.88 0.79
C ILE A 51 -23.57 9.31 0.60
N LYS A 52 -23.33 10.06 1.69
CA LYS A 52 -22.81 11.44 1.65
C LYS A 52 -21.43 11.53 0.98
N LEU A 53 -20.56 10.54 1.21
CA LEU A 53 -19.25 10.44 0.56
C LEU A 53 -19.34 10.02 -0.92
N GLY A 54 -20.52 9.62 -1.40
CA GLY A 54 -20.74 9.21 -2.79
C GLY A 54 -20.06 7.89 -3.15
N ILE A 55 -19.83 7.01 -2.18
CA ILE A 55 -19.14 5.73 -2.38
C ILE A 55 -20.00 4.50 -2.10
N ILE A 56 -21.20 4.67 -1.54
CA ILE A 56 -22.08 3.55 -1.16
C ILE A 56 -22.34 2.55 -2.30
N ASP A 57 -22.47 3.02 -3.55
CA ASP A 57 -22.74 2.18 -4.72
C ASP A 57 -21.48 1.85 -5.54
N LYS A 58 -20.30 2.32 -5.10
CA LYS A 58 -19.03 1.93 -5.70
C LYS A 58 -18.61 0.55 -5.21
N ARG A 59 -17.79 -0.12 -6.01
CA ARG A 59 -17.13 -1.37 -5.61
C ARG A 59 -16.14 -1.11 -4.49
N ILE A 60 -15.90 -2.10 -3.63
CA ILE A 60 -14.90 -2.01 -2.56
C ILE A 60 -13.51 -2.30 -3.15
N ASP A 61 -13.00 -1.33 -3.88
CA ASP A 61 -11.70 -1.37 -4.56
C ASP A 61 -10.85 -0.13 -4.17
N GLY A 62 -9.57 -0.15 -4.51
CA GLY A 62 -8.67 0.95 -4.16
C GLY A 62 -8.96 2.24 -4.95
N PHE A 63 -9.73 2.17 -6.03
CA PHE A 63 -10.13 3.36 -6.80
C PHE A 63 -11.27 4.12 -6.12
N ALA A 64 -12.17 3.42 -5.42
CA ALA A 64 -13.32 4.02 -4.74
C ALA A 64 -12.93 5.03 -3.65
N ILE A 65 -11.74 4.87 -3.06
CA ILE A 65 -11.20 5.73 -2.01
C ILE A 65 -10.35 6.89 -2.53
N MET A 66 -10.04 6.90 -3.84
CA MET A 66 -9.31 8.00 -4.46
C MET A 66 -10.19 9.25 -4.51
N GLY A 67 -9.65 10.39 -4.05
CA GLY A 67 -10.35 11.67 -4.07
C GLY A 67 -11.34 11.89 -2.93
N LEU A 68 -11.35 11.04 -1.89
CA LEU A 68 -12.14 11.28 -0.69
C LEU A 68 -11.75 12.61 -0.01
N PRO A 69 -12.72 13.36 0.54
CA PRO A 69 -12.50 14.72 1.06
C PRO A 69 -11.52 14.75 2.24
N GLN A 70 -10.67 15.77 2.30
CA GLN A 70 -9.71 16.04 3.41
C GLN A 70 -10.29 17.01 4.46
N THR A 71 -11.60 17.26 4.44
CA THR A 71 -12.24 18.28 5.27
C THR A 71 -12.75 17.70 6.58
N GLN A 72 -12.69 18.51 7.66
CA GLN A 72 -13.26 18.20 8.97
C GLN A 72 -12.85 16.84 9.55
N GLU A 73 -11.55 16.52 9.49
CA GLU A 73 -11.03 15.23 9.97
C GLU A 73 -11.17 15.01 11.48
N GLY A 74 -11.69 16.01 12.21
CA GLY A 74 -11.84 16.01 13.66
C GLY A 74 -10.53 15.75 14.39
N ARG A 75 -10.49 16.01 15.70
CA ARG A 75 -9.57 15.26 16.56
C ARG A 75 -10.42 14.11 17.08
N GLY A 76 -10.69 13.10 16.24
CA GLY A 76 -11.68 12.03 16.48
C GLY A 76 -11.50 11.32 17.83
N GLY A 77 -11.92 11.95 18.92
CA GLY A 77 -11.84 11.51 20.31
C GLY A 77 -10.53 10.89 20.84
N GLY A 78 -9.40 10.95 20.14
CA GLY A 78 -8.20 10.16 20.45
C GLY A 78 -8.25 8.70 19.95
N ILE A 79 -9.10 8.39 18.98
CA ILE A 79 -9.19 7.09 18.33
C ILE A 79 -8.01 6.90 17.38
N ASN A 80 -7.28 5.80 17.54
CA ASN A 80 -6.16 5.42 16.69
C ASN A 80 -6.61 4.42 15.62
N TYR A 81 -6.47 4.80 14.36
CA TYR A 81 -6.86 3.99 13.20
C TYR A 81 -6.15 2.63 13.12
N THR A 82 -4.88 2.57 13.55
CA THR A 82 -4.08 1.33 13.58
C THR A 82 -4.65 0.36 14.60
N ASP A 83 -4.94 0.83 15.83
CA ASP A 83 -5.51 -0.01 16.89
C ASP A 83 -6.84 -0.65 16.47
N VAL A 84 -7.72 0.15 15.86
CA VAL A 84 -9.03 -0.33 15.36
C VAL A 84 -8.85 -1.39 14.26
N PHE A 85 -7.89 -1.21 13.36
CA PHE A 85 -7.61 -2.19 12.30
C PHE A 85 -7.15 -3.52 12.87
N HIS A 86 -6.23 -3.50 13.83
CA HIS A 86 -5.73 -4.73 14.46
C HIS A 86 -6.79 -5.45 15.30
N GLU A 87 -7.68 -4.71 15.96
CA GLU A 87 -8.82 -5.31 16.66
C GLU A 87 -9.77 -6.02 15.67
N VAL A 88 -10.06 -5.40 14.52
CA VAL A 88 -10.88 -6.03 13.47
C VAL A 88 -10.22 -7.28 12.92
N VAL A 89 -8.93 -7.24 12.61
CA VAL A 89 -8.17 -8.41 12.17
C VAL A 89 -8.19 -9.53 13.22
N THR A 90 -8.03 -9.18 14.50
CA THR A 90 -8.02 -10.17 15.60
C THR A 90 -9.39 -10.79 15.82
N SER A 91 -10.46 -9.99 15.75
CA SER A 91 -11.83 -10.44 16.03
C SER A 91 -12.49 -11.17 14.88
N THR A 92 -12.18 -10.81 13.64
CA THR A 92 -12.81 -11.40 12.44
C THR A 92 -11.90 -12.40 11.72
N GLY A 93 -10.60 -12.36 11.96
CA GLY A 93 -9.60 -13.12 11.19
C GLY A 93 -9.35 -12.56 9.79
N ASP A 94 -9.94 -11.41 9.43
CA ASP A 94 -9.80 -10.76 8.13
C ASP A 94 -9.61 -9.24 8.29
N SER A 95 -9.15 -8.58 7.23
CA SER A 95 -8.92 -7.13 7.18
C SER A 95 -9.98 -6.43 6.33
N ASN A 96 -11.25 -6.81 6.44
CA ASN A 96 -12.26 -6.29 5.53
C ASN A 96 -12.51 -4.77 5.72
N PRO A 97 -12.55 -3.96 4.64
CA PRO A 97 -12.80 -2.52 4.74
C PRO A 97 -14.12 -2.14 5.42
N ILE A 98 -15.18 -2.94 5.26
CA ILE A 98 -16.48 -2.64 5.86
C ILE A 98 -16.49 -2.89 7.36
N ASP A 99 -15.91 -4.01 7.81
CA ASP A 99 -15.79 -4.30 9.24
C ASP A 99 -14.94 -3.23 9.93
N TYR A 100 -13.88 -2.78 9.26
CA TYR A 100 -13.05 -1.67 9.71
C TYR A 100 -13.83 -0.35 9.87
N LEU A 101 -14.61 0.05 8.86
CA LEU A 101 -15.40 1.28 8.93
C LEU A 101 -16.53 1.20 9.93
N TYR A 102 -17.16 0.03 10.05
CA TYR A 102 -18.20 -0.22 11.03
C TYR A 102 -17.64 -0.05 12.44
N LYS A 103 -16.49 -0.67 12.72
CA LYS A 103 -15.83 -0.54 14.02
C LYS A 103 -15.38 0.89 14.33
N LEU A 104 -14.86 1.61 13.33
CA LEU A 104 -14.57 3.04 13.46
C LEU A 104 -15.82 3.86 13.81
N THR A 105 -16.96 3.51 13.22
CA THR A 105 -18.25 4.17 13.48
C THR A 105 -18.72 3.91 14.91
N GLU A 106 -18.65 2.67 15.39
CA GLU A 106 -18.95 2.32 16.79
C GLU A 106 -18.09 3.14 17.76
N TYR A 107 -16.77 3.20 17.52
CA TYR A 107 -15.87 3.98 18.37
C TYR A 107 -16.18 5.47 18.34
N PHE A 108 -16.45 6.02 17.16
CA PHE A 108 -16.73 7.45 17.02
C PHE A 108 -18.03 7.85 17.73
N ILE A 109 -19.10 7.07 17.59
CA ILE A 109 -20.37 7.28 18.29
C ILE A 109 -20.16 7.23 19.80
N SER A 110 -19.34 6.30 20.29
CA SER A 110 -19.06 6.18 21.74
C SER A 110 -18.27 7.36 22.34
N LYS A 111 -17.61 8.20 21.52
CA LYS A 111 -16.67 9.24 21.97
C LYS A 111 -17.09 10.67 21.63
N GLU A 112 -17.48 10.93 20.38
CA GLU A 112 -17.67 12.29 19.87
C GLU A 112 -19.09 12.50 19.30
N ASN A 113 -19.75 11.44 18.82
CA ASN A 113 -21.16 11.42 18.35
C ASN A 113 -21.63 12.64 17.53
N ASP A 114 -20.73 13.25 16.77
CA ASP A 114 -20.96 14.41 15.91
C ASP A 114 -21.01 13.98 14.44
N ASP A 115 -22.22 13.98 13.87
CA ASP A 115 -22.47 13.43 12.52
C ASP A 115 -21.78 14.22 11.39
N ASP A 116 -21.48 15.50 11.61
CA ASP A 116 -20.81 16.33 10.61
C ASP A 116 -19.32 15.95 10.52
N LYS A 117 -18.73 15.56 11.65
CA LYS A 117 -17.33 15.10 11.71
C LYS A 117 -17.14 13.62 11.36
N LEU A 118 -18.17 12.79 11.57
CA LEU A 118 -18.09 11.36 11.27
C LEU A 118 -17.72 11.11 9.80
N GLY A 119 -18.26 11.90 8.87
CA GLY A 119 -17.92 11.77 7.44
C GLY A 119 -16.44 12.00 7.15
N GLY A 120 -15.85 13.06 7.71
CA GLY A 120 -14.41 13.36 7.61
C GLY A 120 -13.54 12.30 8.28
N PHE A 121 -13.97 11.81 9.45
CA PHE A 121 -13.30 10.75 10.20
C PHE A 121 -13.24 9.42 9.43
N LEU A 122 -14.36 9.01 8.81
CA LEU A 122 -14.44 7.79 8.00
C LEU A 122 -13.69 7.94 6.68
N ALA A 123 -13.75 9.10 6.03
CA ALA A 123 -12.96 9.38 4.82
C ALA A 123 -11.45 9.26 5.10
N ARG A 124 -10.99 9.78 6.25
CA ARG A 124 -9.60 9.60 6.69
C ARG A 124 -9.28 8.14 6.96
N GLY A 125 -10.14 7.42 7.69
CA GLY A 125 -9.97 5.98 7.95
C GLY A 125 -9.80 5.18 6.67
N LEU A 126 -10.67 5.40 5.67
CA LEU A 126 -10.57 4.75 4.36
C LEU A 126 -9.27 5.06 3.60
N ARG A 127 -8.71 6.27 3.75
CA ARG A 127 -7.42 6.61 3.14
C ARG A 127 -6.23 6.05 3.91
N THR A 128 -6.36 5.81 5.21
CA THR A 128 -5.34 5.14 6.04
C THR A 128 -5.29 3.64 5.77
N PHE A 129 -6.45 3.01 5.55
CA PHE A 129 -6.61 1.58 5.35
C PHE A 129 -5.61 0.94 4.34
N PRO A 130 -5.33 1.51 3.16
CA PRO A 130 -4.31 0.99 2.25
C PRO A 130 -2.93 0.77 2.86
N SER A 131 -2.50 1.62 3.80
CA SER A 131 -1.21 1.45 4.48
C SER A 131 -1.28 0.25 5.41
N LEU A 132 -2.28 0.20 6.28
CA LEU A 132 -2.48 -0.87 7.26
C LEU A 132 -2.61 -2.25 6.60
N ALA A 133 -3.38 -2.31 5.50
CA ALA A 133 -3.51 -3.52 4.70
C ALA A 133 -2.17 -3.93 4.06
N ARG A 134 -1.35 -2.97 3.63
CA ARG A 134 -0.03 -3.23 3.06
C ARG A 134 0.96 -3.76 4.09
N ASP A 135 0.93 -3.24 5.30
CA ASP A 135 1.85 -3.67 6.37
C ASP A 135 1.53 -5.11 6.79
N ARG A 136 0.23 -5.41 6.94
CA ARG A 136 -0.23 -6.78 7.23
C ARG A 136 0.11 -7.75 6.10
N ASP A 137 -0.09 -7.33 4.87
CA ASP A 137 0.22 -8.10 3.67
C ASP A 137 1.71 -8.40 3.52
N PHE A 138 2.56 -7.38 3.72
CA PHE A 138 4.00 -7.54 3.73
C PHE A 138 4.41 -8.58 4.78
N GLY A 139 3.91 -8.47 6.01
CA GLY A 139 4.26 -9.41 7.08
C GLY A 139 3.90 -10.87 6.75
N ILE A 140 2.68 -11.13 6.27
CA ILE A 140 2.24 -12.48 5.91
C ILE A 140 3.08 -13.07 4.76
N VAL A 141 3.32 -12.29 3.71
CA VAL A 141 4.09 -12.75 2.55
C VAL A 141 5.56 -12.97 2.92
N PHE A 142 6.14 -12.08 3.73
CA PHE A 142 7.49 -12.22 4.25
C PHE A 142 7.65 -13.49 5.10
N GLU A 143 6.70 -13.77 6.00
CA GLU A 143 6.67 -14.99 6.82
C GLU A 143 6.53 -16.25 5.96
N THR A 144 5.66 -16.20 4.95
CA THR A 144 5.47 -17.29 3.99
C THR A 144 6.77 -17.60 3.26
N MET A 145 7.47 -16.58 2.74
CA MET A 145 8.77 -16.74 2.07
C MET A 145 9.83 -17.34 3.00
N ILE A 146 9.89 -16.94 4.26
CA ILE A 146 10.83 -17.54 5.23
C ILE A 146 10.54 -19.03 5.41
N ASN A 147 9.26 -19.39 5.58
CA ASN A 147 8.84 -20.76 5.79
C ASN A 147 9.09 -21.65 4.58
N GLU A 148 8.81 -21.16 3.37
CA GLU A 148 9.02 -21.91 2.12
C GLU A 148 10.51 -22.11 1.80
N THR A 149 11.33 -21.09 2.02
CA THR A 149 12.77 -21.14 1.73
C THR A 149 13.59 -21.79 2.84
N GLY A 150 13.02 -21.95 4.04
CA GLY A 150 13.75 -22.40 5.23
C GLY A 150 14.88 -21.45 5.64
N ALA A 151 14.77 -20.16 5.28
CA ALA A 151 15.84 -19.17 5.49
C ALA A 151 16.23 -19.01 6.97
N PHE A 152 15.26 -19.14 7.88
CA PHE A 152 15.44 -19.05 9.32
C PHE A 152 14.57 -20.09 10.04
N ARG A 153 15.11 -20.72 11.09
CA ARG A 153 14.40 -21.76 11.86
C ARG A 153 13.72 -21.21 13.11
N ASP A 154 14.40 -20.33 13.83
CA ASP A 154 13.93 -19.74 15.07
C ASP A 154 13.81 -18.23 14.89
N TYR A 155 12.60 -17.76 14.59
CA TYR A 155 12.32 -16.35 14.40
C TYR A 155 10.98 -15.95 15.02
N GLU A 156 10.80 -14.65 15.20
CA GLU A 156 9.53 -14.04 15.57
C GLU A 156 9.23 -12.90 14.61
N LEU A 157 8.01 -12.85 14.08
CA LEU A 157 7.52 -11.75 13.27
C LEU A 157 6.35 -11.08 13.99
N VAL A 158 6.43 -9.76 14.15
CA VAL A 158 5.41 -8.96 14.82
C VAL A 158 4.98 -7.83 13.88
N VAL A 159 3.68 -7.77 13.62
CA VAL A 159 3.00 -6.65 12.95
C VAL A 159 1.93 -6.20 13.93
N ASP A 160 2.24 -5.18 14.73
CA ASP A 160 1.34 -4.71 15.79
C ASP A 160 1.33 -3.16 15.90
N PRO A 161 0.28 -2.58 16.48
CA PRO A 161 0.16 -1.13 16.61
C PRO A 161 1.22 -0.48 17.51
N ILE A 162 1.78 -1.23 18.46
CA ILE A 162 2.72 -0.70 19.46
C ILE A 162 4.07 -0.46 18.79
N GLU A 163 4.53 -1.40 17.96
CA GLU A 163 5.74 -1.27 17.16
C GLU A 163 5.60 -0.13 16.14
N ASP A 164 4.44 0.03 15.50
CA ASP A 164 4.18 1.12 14.55
C ASP A 164 4.16 2.49 15.25
N ALA A 165 3.25 2.69 16.21
CA ALA A 165 2.98 3.99 16.80
C ALA A 165 4.09 4.49 17.74
N ALA A 166 4.73 3.60 18.51
CA ALA A 166 5.72 3.99 19.53
C ALA A 166 7.17 3.80 19.08
N LYS A 167 7.43 2.91 18.12
CA LYS A 167 8.80 2.49 17.76
C LYS A 167 9.11 2.69 16.27
N HIS A 168 8.24 3.37 15.53
CA HIS A 168 8.42 3.66 14.10
C HIS A 168 8.77 2.41 13.31
N THR A 169 8.12 1.28 13.60
CA THR A 169 8.43 -0.03 13.02
C THR A 169 7.14 -0.68 12.51
N ASP A 170 6.98 -0.73 11.19
CA ASP A 170 5.79 -1.33 10.57
C ASP A 170 5.80 -2.87 10.70
N VAL A 171 6.98 -3.48 10.57
CA VAL A 171 7.19 -4.92 10.79
C VAL A 171 8.46 -5.16 11.59
N LEU A 172 8.32 -5.83 12.74
CA LEU A 172 9.46 -6.25 13.55
C LEU A 172 9.76 -7.73 13.31
N PHE A 173 11.00 -8.03 12.92
CA PHE A 173 11.50 -9.37 12.71
C PHE A 173 12.65 -9.65 13.66
N ARG A 174 12.49 -10.63 14.56
CA ARG A 174 13.54 -11.04 15.51
C ARG A 174 14.14 -12.36 15.08
N VAL A 175 15.45 -12.39 14.88
CA VAL A 175 16.18 -13.61 14.54
C VAL A 175 17.62 -13.54 15.05
N ASN A 176 18.14 -14.67 15.53
CA ASN A 176 19.52 -14.78 16.04
C ASN A 176 19.85 -13.71 17.12
N GLY A 177 18.88 -13.38 17.97
CA GLY A 177 19.02 -12.36 19.02
C GLY A 177 19.12 -10.90 18.50
N LYS A 178 18.84 -10.65 17.22
CA LYS A 178 18.83 -9.32 16.61
C LYS A 178 17.39 -8.91 16.26
N ASP A 179 17.09 -7.64 16.50
CA ASP A 179 15.85 -6.99 16.08
C ASP A 179 16.06 -6.31 14.72
N TYR A 180 15.30 -6.74 13.71
CA TYR A 180 15.19 -6.08 12.41
C TYR A 180 13.88 -5.31 12.33
N ARG A 181 13.99 -3.99 12.23
CA ARG A 181 12.88 -3.04 12.23
C ARG A 181 12.62 -2.59 10.80
N ILE A 182 11.67 -3.23 10.13
CA ILE A 182 11.39 -2.98 8.72
C ILE A 182 10.42 -1.81 8.61
N TRP A 183 10.81 -0.81 7.81
CA TRP A 183 10.06 0.41 7.56
C TRP A 183 9.45 0.34 6.17
N LEU A 184 8.12 0.42 6.11
CA LEU A 184 7.33 0.37 4.90
C LEU A 184 6.76 1.77 4.65
N PHE A 185 7.22 2.44 3.59
CA PHE A 185 6.79 3.81 3.33
C PHE A 185 6.64 4.10 1.84
N GLN A 186 5.74 5.03 1.52
CA GLN A 186 5.57 5.51 0.16
C GLN A 186 6.62 6.56 -0.15
N TYR A 187 7.58 6.20 -1.01
CA TYR A 187 8.55 7.16 -1.54
C TYR A 187 7.80 8.12 -2.46
N SER A 188 7.58 9.33 -1.95
CA SER A 188 6.87 10.40 -2.65
C SER A 188 7.33 11.77 -2.13
N PRO A 189 7.22 12.84 -2.93
CA PRO A 189 7.57 14.20 -2.48
C PRO A 189 6.84 14.66 -1.21
N ARG A 190 5.64 14.13 -0.94
CA ARG A 190 4.83 14.48 0.24
C ARG A 190 5.16 13.62 1.46
N GLY A 191 5.50 12.35 1.28
CA GLY A 191 5.84 11.42 2.37
C GLY A 191 7.26 11.62 2.89
N LEU A 192 8.20 11.93 1.99
CA LEU A 192 9.63 12.03 2.30
C LEU A 192 9.99 12.96 3.48
N PRO A 193 9.39 14.15 3.64
CA PRO A 193 9.66 14.97 4.82
C PRO A 193 9.40 14.23 6.13
N HIS A 194 8.33 13.44 6.22
CA HIS A 194 7.99 12.70 7.42
C HIS A 194 8.96 11.53 7.69
N ASP A 195 9.41 10.85 6.64
CA ASP A 195 10.42 9.79 6.77
C ASP A 195 11.79 10.36 7.19
N ILE A 196 12.12 11.56 6.71
CA ILE A 196 13.32 12.30 7.13
C ILE A 196 13.20 12.67 8.61
N GLU A 197 12.09 13.28 9.04
CA GLU A 197 11.85 13.61 10.46
C GLU A 197 11.94 12.38 11.39
N ARG A 198 11.52 11.20 10.91
CA ARG A 198 11.71 9.93 11.63
C ARG A 198 13.18 9.56 11.73
N LEU A 199 13.92 9.59 10.60
CA LEU A 199 15.35 9.29 10.55
C LEU A 199 16.21 10.27 11.35
N THR A 200 15.81 11.54 11.45
CA THR A 200 16.56 12.57 12.19
C THR A 200 16.27 12.57 13.69
N GLY A 201 15.29 11.76 14.14
CA GLY A 201 14.86 11.70 15.53
C GLY A 201 13.96 12.87 15.96
N GLU A 202 13.50 13.70 15.02
CA GLU A 202 12.55 14.79 15.30
C GLU A 202 11.18 14.28 15.77
N ARG A 203 10.84 13.03 15.43
CA ARG A 203 9.63 12.33 15.90
C ARG A 203 9.87 11.38 17.08
N GLY A 204 10.96 11.60 17.82
CA GLY A 204 11.36 10.77 18.93
C GLY A 204 12.55 9.87 18.61
N LYS A 205 13.20 9.38 19.66
CA LYS A 205 14.42 8.56 19.55
C LYS A 205 14.09 7.23 18.87
N LEU A 206 14.91 6.85 17.90
CA LEU A 206 14.83 5.53 17.29
C LEU A 206 15.18 4.43 18.31
N PRO A 207 14.41 3.34 18.38
CA PRO A 207 14.74 2.18 19.21
C PRO A 207 16.03 1.52 18.72
N ALA A 208 16.72 0.80 19.61
CA ALA A 208 17.88 0.01 19.19
C ALA A 208 17.47 -1.13 18.24
N GLY A 209 18.38 -1.49 17.34
CA GLY A 209 18.21 -2.57 16.37
C GLY A 209 18.73 -2.21 14.98
N ILE A 210 18.49 -3.13 14.04
CA ILE A 210 18.84 -2.96 12.62
C ILE A 210 17.58 -2.49 11.90
N HIS A 211 17.58 -1.25 11.46
CA HIS A 211 16.48 -0.65 10.72
C HIS A 211 16.63 -0.95 9.24
N VAL A 212 15.60 -1.53 8.63
CA VAL A 212 15.58 -1.88 7.20
C VAL A 212 14.57 -1.00 6.49
N LEU A 213 15.05 -0.11 5.63
CA LEU A 213 14.21 0.79 4.87
C LEU A 213 13.69 0.08 3.62
N CYS A 214 12.38 0.11 3.39
CA CYS A 214 11.74 -0.46 2.22
C CYS A 214 10.82 0.58 1.55
N PRO A 215 11.33 1.38 0.61
CA PRO A 215 10.51 2.36 -0.11
C PRO A 215 9.65 1.68 -1.17
N LEU A 216 8.38 2.10 -1.23
CA LEU A 216 7.46 1.85 -2.33
C LEU A 216 7.50 3.03 -3.32
N LYS A 217 8.11 2.83 -4.49
CA LYS A 217 8.34 3.91 -5.48
C LYS A 217 7.09 4.20 -6.31
N THR A 218 6.27 5.12 -5.80
CA THR A 218 5.02 5.51 -6.46
C THR A 218 5.24 6.23 -7.80
N GLU A 219 6.42 6.79 -8.07
CA GLU A 219 6.69 7.46 -9.34
C GLU A 219 6.73 6.49 -10.53
N ILE A 220 7.20 5.26 -10.32
CA ILE A 220 7.24 4.22 -11.38
C ILE A 220 5.81 3.83 -11.76
N GLU A 221 4.94 3.68 -10.78
CA GLU A 221 3.51 3.42 -10.99
C GLU A 221 2.85 4.56 -11.76
N GLN A 222 3.06 5.82 -11.33
CA GLN A 222 2.47 6.98 -12.00
C GLN A 222 2.89 7.06 -13.47
N GLN A 223 4.17 6.82 -13.76
CA GLN A 223 4.68 6.81 -15.13
C GLN A 223 4.07 5.68 -15.95
N TYR A 224 3.99 4.48 -15.39
CA TYR A 224 3.43 3.31 -16.06
C TYR A 224 1.93 3.47 -16.33
N SER A 225 1.15 3.85 -15.32
CA SER A 225 -0.29 4.13 -15.42
C SER A 225 -0.58 5.23 -16.46
N HIS A 226 0.15 6.34 -16.41
CA HIS A 226 0.02 7.42 -17.39
C HIS A 226 0.33 6.96 -18.82
N THR A 227 1.36 6.12 -18.99
CA THR A 227 1.73 5.56 -20.30
C THR A 227 0.60 4.68 -20.84
N LYS A 228 0.00 3.82 -20.01
CA LYS A 228 -1.14 2.98 -20.40
C LYS A 228 -2.39 3.77 -20.77
N ASP A 229 -2.70 4.82 -20.02
CA ASP A 229 -3.84 5.70 -20.33
C ASP A 229 -3.64 6.40 -21.68
N ARG A 230 -2.41 6.85 -21.95
CA ARG A 230 -2.05 7.45 -23.24
C ARG A 230 -2.14 6.46 -24.39
N ILE A 231 -1.66 5.23 -24.22
CA ILE A 231 -1.82 4.14 -25.21
C ILE A 231 -3.30 3.93 -25.53
N THR A 232 -4.13 3.81 -24.50
CA THR A 232 -5.58 3.60 -24.63
C THR A 232 -6.24 4.76 -25.39
N SER A 233 -5.93 6.01 -25.00
CA SER A 233 -6.42 7.21 -25.69
C SER A 233 -5.96 7.26 -27.14
N MET A 234 -4.71 6.89 -27.42
CA MET A 234 -4.14 6.89 -28.77
C MET A 234 -4.81 5.84 -29.67
N ASN A 235 -5.04 4.64 -29.15
CA ASN A 235 -5.76 3.58 -29.86
C ASN A 235 -7.18 4.02 -30.25
N VAL A 236 -7.91 4.69 -29.35
CA VAL A 236 -9.24 5.27 -29.64
C VAL A 236 -9.15 6.32 -30.76
N ARG A 237 -8.16 7.22 -30.70
CA ARG A 237 -7.95 8.26 -31.73
C ARG A 237 -7.59 7.66 -33.09
N ILE A 238 -6.71 6.67 -33.12
CA ILE A 238 -6.32 5.94 -34.33
C ILE A 238 -7.53 5.23 -34.93
N GLY A 239 -8.33 4.53 -34.11
CA GLY A 239 -9.58 3.91 -34.55
C GLY A 239 -10.54 4.90 -35.20
N ALA A 240 -10.75 6.06 -34.56
CA ALA A 240 -11.60 7.12 -35.10
C ALA A 240 -11.07 7.73 -36.41
N LEU A 241 -9.75 7.91 -36.54
CA LEU A 241 -9.13 8.38 -37.79
C LEU A 241 -9.27 7.35 -38.91
N ASN A 242 -9.04 6.07 -38.61
CA ASN A 242 -9.22 4.97 -39.56
C ASN A 242 -10.66 4.90 -40.08
N ALA A 243 -11.67 5.06 -39.20
CA ALA A 243 -13.07 5.13 -39.61
C ALA A 243 -13.33 6.30 -40.57
N LYS A 244 -12.89 7.51 -40.22
CA LYS A 244 -13.03 8.70 -41.07
C LYS A 244 -12.34 8.56 -42.43
N LEU A 245 -11.18 7.90 -42.47
CA LEU A 245 -10.43 7.70 -43.70
C LEU A 245 -11.13 6.73 -44.66
N LYS A 246 -11.91 5.78 -44.15
CA LYS A 246 -12.73 4.86 -44.97
C LYS A 246 -13.91 5.58 -45.65
N GLU A 247 -14.47 6.61 -45.01
CA GLU A 247 -15.62 7.36 -45.51
C GLU A 247 -15.26 8.42 -46.56
N ILE A 248 -14.00 8.83 -46.62
CA ILE A 248 -13.54 9.90 -47.50
C ILE A 248 -13.04 9.33 -48.83
N LYS A 249 -13.43 9.97 -49.94
CA LYS A 249 -12.92 9.63 -51.27
C LYS A 249 -11.39 9.73 -51.31
N LYS A 250 -10.75 8.65 -51.77
CA LYS A 250 -9.30 8.57 -51.97
C LYS A 250 -8.81 9.68 -52.91
N GLY A 251 -7.59 10.18 -52.67
CA GLY A 251 -6.94 11.22 -53.48
C GLY A 251 -7.34 12.66 -53.14
N THR A 252 -8.22 12.88 -52.15
CA THR A 252 -8.55 14.23 -51.68
C THR A 252 -7.47 14.76 -50.73
N LYS A 253 -7.29 16.10 -50.69
CA LYS A 253 -6.39 16.77 -49.72
C LYS A 253 -6.71 16.35 -48.27
N LYS A 254 -8.00 16.26 -47.93
CA LYS A 254 -8.48 15.81 -46.61
C LYS A 254 -8.08 14.37 -46.30
N ALA A 255 -8.10 13.47 -47.28
CA ALA A 255 -7.63 12.09 -47.09
C ALA A 255 -6.12 12.06 -46.81
N ALA A 256 -5.32 12.86 -47.52
CA ALA A 256 -3.87 12.95 -47.28
C ALA A 256 -3.55 13.52 -45.89
N GLU A 257 -4.26 14.56 -45.45
CA GLU A 257 -4.09 15.15 -44.11
C GLU A 257 -4.42 14.15 -42.98
N LEU A 258 -5.48 13.36 -43.15
CA LEU A 258 -5.85 12.33 -42.18
C LEU A 258 -4.86 11.18 -42.18
N ALA A 259 -4.36 10.75 -43.35
CA ALA A 259 -3.31 9.74 -43.44
C ALA A 259 -2.02 10.19 -42.72
N GLU A 260 -1.64 11.45 -42.87
CA GLU A 260 -0.45 11.99 -42.19
C GLU A 260 -0.66 12.12 -40.67
N LYS A 261 -1.86 12.50 -40.21
CA LYS A 261 -2.20 12.47 -38.79
C LYS A 261 -2.16 11.05 -38.23
N LEU A 262 -2.70 10.09 -38.96
CA LEU A 262 -2.69 8.68 -38.59
C LEU A 262 -1.25 8.17 -38.43
N LYS A 263 -0.38 8.45 -39.41
CA LYS A 263 1.04 8.11 -39.36
C LYS A 263 1.74 8.67 -38.12
N ARG A 264 1.48 9.94 -37.79
CA ARG A 264 2.04 10.57 -36.57
C ARG A 264 1.55 9.90 -35.29
N TYR A 265 0.26 9.63 -35.18
CA TYR A 265 -0.30 8.95 -33.99
C TYR A 265 0.17 7.50 -33.87
N SER A 266 0.33 6.79 -34.98
CA SER A 266 0.93 5.45 -34.98
C SER A 266 2.38 5.49 -34.49
N ALA A 267 3.20 6.42 -34.98
CA ALA A 267 4.58 6.57 -34.51
C ALA A 267 4.67 6.97 -33.02
N GLU A 268 3.73 7.78 -32.52
CA GLU A 268 3.65 8.09 -31.08
C GLU A 268 3.21 6.87 -30.27
N LEU A 269 2.25 6.08 -30.76
CA LEU A 269 1.83 4.84 -30.14
C LEU A 269 2.99 3.85 -30.04
N ASP A 270 3.79 3.69 -31.09
CA ASP A 270 4.97 2.80 -31.08
C ASP A 270 5.95 3.21 -29.97
N LYS A 271 6.23 4.51 -29.82
CA LYS A 271 7.07 5.03 -28.73
C LYS A 271 6.48 4.74 -27.35
N LEU A 272 5.18 4.96 -27.18
CA LEU A 272 4.50 4.69 -25.91
C LEU A 272 4.52 3.19 -25.59
N SER A 273 4.38 2.32 -26.58
CA SER A 273 4.48 0.87 -26.40
C SER A 273 5.90 0.43 -26.03
N ASP A 274 6.94 1.08 -26.55
CA ASP A 274 8.32 0.81 -26.14
C ASP A 274 8.59 1.33 -24.71
N ASP A 275 8.05 2.48 -24.35
CA ASP A 275 8.08 2.99 -22.96
C ASP A 275 7.34 2.05 -22.00
N GLU A 276 6.16 1.53 -22.38
CA GLU A 276 5.43 0.55 -21.59
C GLU A 276 6.28 -0.71 -21.36
N LYS A 277 6.87 -1.29 -22.41
CA LYS A 277 7.74 -2.47 -22.31
C LYS A 277 8.93 -2.24 -21.37
N ARG A 278 9.50 -1.04 -21.36
CA ARG A 278 10.60 -0.66 -20.48
C ARG A 278 10.15 -0.45 -19.04
N LEU A 279 9.01 0.20 -18.83
CA LEU A 279 8.47 0.51 -17.49
C LEU A 279 7.87 -0.72 -16.81
N ARG A 280 7.29 -1.64 -17.58
CA ARG A 280 6.61 -2.83 -17.05
C ARG A 280 7.43 -3.65 -16.05
N PRO A 281 8.66 -4.10 -16.37
CA PRO A 281 9.45 -4.88 -15.41
C PRO A 281 9.81 -4.07 -14.18
N LEU A 282 10.08 -2.75 -14.32
CA LEU A 282 10.36 -1.89 -13.17
C LEU A 282 9.15 -1.77 -12.25
N PHE A 283 7.94 -1.69 -12.81
CA PHE A 283 6.70 -1.67 -12.07
C PHE A 283 6.45 -3.02 -11.38
N ASP A 284 6.54 -4.14 -12.11
CA ASP A 284 6.31 -5.49 -11.57
C ASP A 284 7.33 -5.86 -10.48
N ASP A 285 8.57 -5.36 -10.58
CA ASP A 285 9.62 -5.55 -9.57
C ASP A 285 9.38 -4.74 -8.30
N GLU A 286 8.65 -3.63 -8.37
CA GLU A 286 8.42 -2.73 -7.23
C GLU A 286 7.08 -2.97 -6.55
N MET A 287 6.02 -3.23 -7.33
CA MET A 287 4.64 -3.16 -6.86
C MET A 287 3.79 -4.32 -7.36
N PHE A 288 2.89 -4.76 -6.49
CA PHE A 288 1.77 -5.63 -6.85
C PHE A 288 0.47 -4.83 -6.75
N VAL A 289 -0.31 -4.79 -7.82
CA VAL A 289 -1.57 -4.02 -7.87
C VAL A 289 -2.74 -4.94 -8.17
N LYS A 290 -3.77 -4.88 -7.32
CA LYS A 290 -4.96 -5.72 -7.43
C LYS A 290 -6.21 -4.91 -7.10
N GLU A 291 -7.11 -4.77 -8.07
CA GLU A 291 -8.35 -3.98 -7.92
C GLU A 291 -8.06 -2.57 -7.34
N GLY A 292 -7.03 -1.88 -7.86
CA GLY A 292 -6.64 -0.54 -7.38
C GLY A 292 -5.94 -0.49 -6.01
N TRP A 293 -5.75 -1.63 -5.33
CA TRP A 293 -4.96 -1.73 -4.11
C TRP A 293 -3.48 -1.95 -4.43
N PHE A 294 -2.60 -1.21 -3.76
CA PHE A 294 -1.15 -1.21 -4.01
C PHE A 294 -0.38 -1.87 -2.87
N PHE A 295 0.33 -2.95 -3.19
CA PHE A 295 1.18 -3.74 -2.30
C PHE A 295 2.62 -3.79 -2.80
N TYR A 296 3.53 -4.24 -1.94
CA TYR A 296 4.91 -4.56 -2.36
C TYR A 296 4.90 -5.82 -3.23
N SER A 297 5.66 -5.81 -4.33
CA SER A 297 5.87 -7.03 -5.13
C SER A 297 6.58 -8.10 -4.30
N GLU A 298 6.40 -9.37 -4.67
CA GLU A 298 7.14 -10.47 -4.04
C GLU A 298 8.66 -10.30 -4.20
N LYS A 299 9.13 -9.88 -5.38
CA LYS A 299 10.56 -9.60 -5.61
C LYS A 299 11.12 -8.53 -4.66
N LYS A 300 10.32 -7.51 -4.34
CA LYS A 300 10.72 -6.45 -3.41
C LYS A 300 10.82 -6.99 -1.97
N ILE A 301 9.87 -7.84 -1.56
CA ILE A 301 9.87 -8.51 -0.25
C ILE A 301 11.06 -9.49 -0.16
N GLU A 302 11.33 -10.25 -1.22
CA GLU A 302 12.48 -11.13 -1.34
C GLU A 302 13.81 -10.36 -1.20
N ALA A 303 13.93 -9.20 -1.83
CA ALA A 303 15.12 -8.36 -1.69
C ALA A 303 15.36 -7.88 -0.24
N VAL A 304 14.28 -7.62 0.51
CA VAL A 304 14.38 -7.33 1.96
C VAL A 304 14.85 -8.56 2.73
N LEU A 305 14.28 -9.74 2.43
CA LEU A 305 14.69 -10.99 3.06
C LEU A 305 16.16 -11.32 2.79
N GLU A 306 16.62 -11.18 1.54
CA GLU A 306 18.02 -11.39 1.17
C GLU A 306 18.98 -10.41 1.86
N LEU A 307 18.59 -9.13 2.01
CA LEU A 307 19.38 -8.18 2.79
C LEU A 307 19.52 -8.63 4.25
N ILE A 308 18.41 -9.03 4.88
CA ILE A 308 18.40 -9.52 6.27
C ILE A 308 19.23 -10.80 6.40
N LYS A 309 19.15 -11.74 5.45
CA LYS A 309 20.00 -12.94 5.39
C LYS A 309 21.48 -12.60 5.27
N ASN A 310 21.83 -11.62 4.45
CA ASN A 310 23.22 -11.22 4.29
C ASN A 310 23.77 -10.57 5.55
N ILE A 311 22.98 -9.72 6.22
CA ILE A 311 23.38 -9.09 7.49
C ILE A 311 23.47 -10.14 8.61
N SER A 312 22.50 -11.05 8.72
CA SER A 312 22.47 -12.07 9.78
C SER A 312 23.62 -13.07 9.68
N HIS A 313 24.10 -13.35 8.46
CA HIS A 313 25.26 -14.21 8.20
C HIS A 313 26.58 -13.44 8.05
N ASN A 314 26.63 -12.16 8.45
CA ASN A 314 27.83 -11.30 8.36
C ASN A 314 28.42 -11.18 6.95
N LYS A 315 27.59 -11.33 5.89
CA LYS A 315 27.95 -11.08 4.49
C LYS A 315 27.71 -9.63 4.05
N ALA A 316 26.98 -8.87 4.85
CA ALA A 316 26.77 -7.43 4.69
C ALA A 316 26.81 -6.76 6.06
N THR A 317 27.23 -5.49 6.10
CA THR A 317 27.27 -4.67 7.31
C THR A 317 26.26 -3.53 7.14
N PRO A 318 25.30 -3.34 8.06
CA PRO A 318 24.42 -2.17 8.01
C PRO A 318 25.22 -0.88 8.21
N ASP A 319 24.75 0.20 7.62
CA ASP A 319 25.35 1.52 7.80
C ASP A 319 25.23 1.97 9.27
N SER A 320 26.13 2.81 9.76
CA SER A 320 26.00 3.35 11.12
C SER A 320 24.99 4.49 11.15
N TYR A 321 24.22 4.58 12.23
CA TYR A 321 23.26 5.68 12.39
C TYR A 321 23.94 7.06 12.36
N GLU A 322 25.16 7.20 12.89
CA GLU A 322 25.93 8.45 12.84
C GLU A 322 26.25 8.86 11.40
N TRP A 323 26.59 7.89 10.54
CA TRP A 323 26.82 8.16 9.12
C TRP A 323 25.53 8.62 8.45
N ILE A 324 24.42 7.92 8.67
CA ILE A 324 23.09 8.31 8.14
C ILE A 324 22.73 9.72 8.56
N TYR A 325 22.88 10.04 9.83
CA TYR A 325 22.62 11.36 10.38
C TYR A 325 23.53 12.43 9.76
N SER A 326 24.82 12.13 9.54
CA SER A 326 25.77 13.07 8.94
C SER A 326 25.51 13.37 7.45
N VAL A 327 24.91 12.44 6.72
CA VAL A 327 24.66 12.54 5.26
C VAL A 327 23.29 13.16 4.95
N LEU A 328 22.58 13.72 5.95
CA LEU A 328 21.22 14.28 5.83
C LEU A 328 21.08 15.53 4.93
N ILE A 329 22.11 15.91 4.17
CA ILE A 329 21.99 16.80 3.00
C ILE A 329 21.55 16.00 1.74
N ALA A 330 21.62 14.66 1.76
CA ALA A 330 21.11 13.75 0.73
C ALA A 330 20.15 12.62 1.21
N PRO A 331 19.20 12.84 2.15
CA PRO A 331 18.33 11.77 2.69
C PRO A 331 17.51 11.08 1.60
N LYS A 332 17.12 11.85 0.57
CA LYS A 332 16.35 11.34 -0.58
C LYS A 332 17.05 10.17 -1.27
N ARG A 333 18.38 10.19 -1.41
CA ARG A 333 19.11 9.10 -2.07
C ARG A 333 19.14 7.84 -1.24
N TYR A 334 19.23 7.98 0.09
CA TYR A 334 19.24 6.83 1.00
C TYR A 334 17.86 6.20 1.10
N LEU A 335 16.83 7.02 1.30
CA LEU A 335 15.42 6.61 1.36
C LEU A 335 14.88 6.03 0.04
N ALA A 336 15.56 6.20 -1.10
CA ALA A 336 15.09 5.74 -2.41
C ALA A 336 15.35 4.25 -2.68
N LYS A 337 16.12 3.55 -1.85
CA LYS A 337 16.49 2.14 -2.05
C LYS A 337 16.27 1.30 -0.79
N ILE A 338 16.19 -0.02 -0.98
CA ILE A 338 16.29 -0.94 0.14
C ILE A 338 17.67 -0.79 0.76
N SER A 339 17.72 -0.48 2.04
CA SER A 339 18.95 -0.21 2.78
C SER A 339 18.76 -0.54 4.25
N ALA A 340 19.86 -0.66 5.00
CA ALA A 340 19.79 -0.95 6.42
C ALA A 340 20.83 -0.18 7.22
N PHE A 341 20.44 0.29 8.40
CA PHE A 341 21.33 0.96 9.35
C PHE A 341 21.14 0.41 10.76
N GLU A 342 22.18 0.51 11.59
CA GLU A 342 22.15 0.03 12.97
C GLU A 342 22.08 1.19 13.96
N VAL A 343 21.09 1.14 14.85
CA VAL A 343 21.00 1.99 16.04
C VAL A 343 21.46 1.18 17.24
N LYS A 344 22.61 1.58 17.81
CA LYS A 344 23.17 0.96 19.01
C LYS A 344 22.49 1.48 20.27
N ARG A 345 22.50 0.66 21.33
CA ARG A 345 21.95 1.02 22.64
C ARG A 345 22.72 2.15 23.31
#